data_AF-A0A1V5PMU9-F1
#
_entry.id   AF-A0A1V5PMU9-F1
#
_cell.length_a   1.000
_cell.length_b   1.000
_cell.length_c   1.000
_cell.angle_alpha   90.00
_cell.angle_beta   90.00
_cell.angle_gamma   90.00
#
_symmetry.space_group_name_H-M   'P 1'
#
loop_
_entity.id
_entity.type
_entity.pdbx_description
1 polymer ?
#
loop_
_entity_poly.entity_id
_entity_poly.type
_entity_poly.pdbx_seq_one_letter_code
_entity_poly.pdbx_strand_id
1 'polypeptide(L)' 'MQADLFQVFYNFARPHLSLRIPLDVPIKFDGCVEKKYSLRTPGMAAGITDHIWTFKELLTFRKGVVT' A
#
# COMPACT_ATOMS: atom_id res chain seq x y z
N MET A 1 18.23 10.76 8.98
CA MET A 1 16.92 10.38 9.55
C MET A 1 16.78 8.88 9.36
N GLN A 2 16.92 8.09 10.43
CA GLN A 2 16.81 6.64 10.38
C GLN A 2 15.33 6.28 10.58
N ALA A 3 14.72 5.59 9.62
CA ALA A 3 13.36 5.09 9.78
C ALA A 3 13.40 3.77 10.56
N ASP A 4 12.64 3.70 11.64
CA ASP A 4 12.40 2.45 12.37
C ASP A 4 11.53 1.51 11.51
N LEU A 5 11.72 0.19 11.65
CA LEU A 5 10.94 -0.86 11.01
C LEU A 5 9.43 -0.63 11.19
N PHE A 6 9.01 -0.16 12.37
CA PHE A 6 7.62 0.17 12.62
C PHE A 6 7.10 1.28 11.69
N GLN A 7 7.89 2.34 11.48
CA GLN A 7 7.52 3.44 10.59
C GLN A 7 7.46 2.97 9.14
N VAL A 8 8.40 2.12 8.72
CA VAL A 8 8.40 1.56 7.36
C VAL A 8 7.16 0.68 7.16
N PHE A 9 6.86 -0.21 8.09
CA PHE A 9 5.67 -1.06 8.00
C PHE A 9 4.37 -0.23 7.96
N TYR A 10 4.25 0.76 8.85
CA TYR A 10 3.06 1.62 8.92
C TYR A 10 2.80 2.39 7.61
N ASN A 11 3.87 2.91 7.00
CA ASN A 11 3.77 3.78 5.82
C ASN A 11 3.70 3.02 4.50
N PHE A 12 4.29 1.83 4.42
CA PHE A 12 4.44 1.12 3.13
C PHE A 12 3.63 -0.17 3.05
N ALA A 13 3.40 -0.86 4.16
CA ALA A 13 2.75 -2.18 4.18
C ALA A 13 1.31 -2.18 4.72
N ARG A 14 0.96 -1.21 5.57
CA ARG A 14 -0.37 -1.15 6.18
C ARG A 14 -1.31 -0.21 5.42
N PRO A 15 -2.40 -0.71 4.79
CA PRO A 15 -3.43 0.13 4.23
C PRO A 15 -4.27 0.78 5.32
N HIS A 16 -4.77 2.00 5.07
CA HIS A 16 -5.61 2.73 6.02
C HIS A 16 -6.96 3.06 5.40
N LEU A 17 -8.03 2.94 6.20
CA LEU A 17 -9.40 3.14 5.73
C LEU A 17 -9.67 4.58 5.26
N SER A 18 -9.02 5.57 5.90
CA SER A 18 -9.14 7.00 5.57
C SER A 18 -8.42 7.40 4.28
N LEU A 19 -7.48 6.60 3.80
CA LEU A 19 -6.72 6.87 2.58
C LEU A 19 -7.29 6.15 1.35
N ARG A 20 -8.32 5.32 1.54
CA ARG A 20 -8.93 4.57 0.44
C ARG A 20 -9.49 5.50 -0.61
N ILE A 21 -9.30 5.13 -1.86
CA ILE A 21 -9.85 5.84 -3.02
C ILE A 21 -11.06 5.08 -3.56
N PRO A 22 -12.09 5.78 -4.06
CA PRO A 22 -13.19 5.13 -4.75
C PRO A 22 -12.65 4.40 -5.99
N LEU A 23 -13.22 3.24 -6.29
CA LEU A 23 -12.99 2.55 -7.55
C LEU A 23 -13.91 3.17 -8.60
N ASP A 24 -13.38 3.42 -9.80
CA ASP A 24 -14.17 3.94 -10.93
C ASP A 24 -15.30 2.98 -11.30
N VAL A 25 -15.03 1.68 -11.22
CA VAL A 25 -16.02 0.62 -11.39
C VAL A 25 -16.00 -0.26 -10.14
N PRO A 26 -17.10 -0.29 -9.36
CA PRO A 26 -17.21 -1.19 -8.23
C PRO A 26 -17.11 -2.65 -8.68
N ILE A 27 -16.35 -3.46 -7.93
CA ILE A 27 -16.17 -4.88 -8.23
C ILE A 27 -17.24 -5.66 -7.47
N LYS A 28 -18.11 -6.35 -8.22
CA LYS A 28 -19.12 -7.26 -7.67
C LYS A 28 -18.57 -8.68 -7.65
N PHE A 29 -18.79 -9.36 -6.54
CA PHE A 29 -18.52 -10.79 -6.39
C PHE A 29 -19.88 -11.47 -6.19
N ASP A 30 -20.09 -12.63 -6.82
CA ASP A 30 -21.36 -13.34 -6.74
C ASP A 30 -21.74 -13.62 -5.27
N GLY A 31 -22.94 -13.19 -4.89
CA GLY A 31 -23.48 -13.34 -3.53
C GLY A 31 -22.79 -12.51 -2.45
N CYS A 32 -21.90 -11.59 -2.79
CA CYS A 32 -21.05 -10.87 -1.82
C CYS A 32 -21.19 -9.34 -1.90
N VAL A 33 -20.70 -8.66 -0.86
CA VAL A 33 -20.66 -7.20 -0.78
C VAL A 33 -19.76 -6.62 -1.87
N GLU A 34 -20.29 -5.66 -2.62
CA GLU A 34 -19.58 -4.92 -3.66
C GLU A 34 -18.37 -4.16 -3.10
N LYS A 35 -17.20 -4.36 -3.70
CA LYS A 35 -15.98 -3.62 -3.35
C LYS A 35 -15.99 -2.28 -4.09
N LYS A 36 -16.22 -1.20 -3.32
CA LYS A 36 -16.31 0.19 -3.82
C LYS A 36 -15.02 0.99 -3.69
N TYR A 37 -14.05 0.49 -2.94
CA TYR A 37 -12.85 1.23 -2.57
C TYR A 37 -11.59 0.41 -2.78
N SER A 38 -10.53 1.06 -3.28
CA SER A 38 -9.18 0.49 -3.33
C SER A 38 -8.44 0.74 -2.03
N LEU A 39 -7.55 -0.20 -1.67
CA LEU A 39 -6.67 -0.07 -0.52
C LEU A 39 -5.54 0.91 -0.84
N ARG A 40 -5.13 1.71 0.14
CA ARG A 40 -4.06 2.69 -0.01
C ARG A 40 -3.26 2.85 1.28
N THR A 41 -1.93 2.94 1.15
CA THR A 41 -1.00 3.21 2.26
C THR A 41 -0.61 4.69 2.29
N PRO A 42 -0.01 5.21 3.38
CA PRO A 42 0.49 6.58 3.42
C PRO A 42 1.56 6.85 2.35
N GLY A 43 2.45 5.88 2.08
CA GLY A 43 3.43 5.97 1.00
C GLY A 43 2.78 6.14 -0.38
N MET A 44 1.66 5.46 -0.64
CA MET A 44 0.85 5.65 -1.85
C MET A 44 0.09 6.97 -1.88
N ALA A 45 -0.37 7.46 -0.72
CA ALA A 45 -1.01 8.77 -0.63
C ALA A 45 -0.02 9.90 -0.91
N ALA A 46 1.22 9.75 -0.45
CA ALA A 46 2.32 10.68 -0.67
C ALA A 46 3.00 10.56 -2.04
N GLY A 47 2.63 9.58 -2.88
CA GLY A 47 3.23 9.36 -4.20
C GLY A 47 4.66 8.80 -4.16
N ILE A 48 5.08 8.20 -3.04
CA ILE A 48 6.42 7.62 -2.87
C ILE A 48 6.49 6.21 -3.48
N THR A 49 5.36 5.50 -3.48
CA THR A 49 5.19 4.14 -4.03
C THR A 49 3.80 4.01 -4.61
N ASP A 50 3.59 3.08 -5.52
CA ASP A 50 2.29 2.73 -6.12
C ASP A 50 1.76 1.37 -5.64
N HIS A 51 2.55 0.63 -4.88
CA HIS A 51 2.19 -0.68 -4.35
C HIS A 51 2.20 -0.74 -2.83
N ILE A 52 1.43 -1.70 -2.30
CA ILE A 52 1.39 -2.06 -0.89
C ILE A 52 2.47 -3.11 -0.67
N TRP A 53 3.47 -2.78 0.14
CA TRP A 53 4.60 -3.66 0.38
C TRP A 53 4.22 -4.79 1.36
N THR A 54 4.72 -5.98 1.11
CA THR A 54 4.74 -7.07 2.09
C THR A 54 5.92 -6.92 3.04
N PHE A 55 5.83 -7.53 4.21
CA PHE A 55 6.94 -7.53 5.18
C PHE A 55 8.22 -8.14 4.59
N LYS A 56 8.07 -9.19 3.77
CA LYS A 56 9.20 -9.81 3.06
C LYS A 56 9.86 -8.81 2.11
N GLU A 57 9.09 -8.14 1.26
CA GLU A 57 9.63 -7.14 0.32
C GLU A 57 10.36 -6.03 1.07
N LEU A 58 9.79 -5.51 2.17
CA LEU A 58 10.45 -4.47 2.98
C LEU A 58 11.81 -4.92 3.53
N LEU A 59 11.94 -6.18 3.97
CA LEU A 59 13.19 -6.70 4.53
C LEU A 59 14.20 -7.12 3.47
N THR A 60 13.74 -7.47 2.26
CA THR A 60 14.61 -7.90 1.16
C THR A 60 14.86 -6.81 0.13
N PHE A 61 14.25 -5.64 0.29
CA PHE A 61 14.42 -4.55 -0.64
C PHE A 61 15.87 -4.08 -0.65
N ARG A 62 16.57 -4.40 -1.73
CA ARG A 62 17.89 -3.86 -2.03
C ARG A 62 17.69 -2.83 -3.13
N LYS A 63 18.01 -1.57 -2.86
CA LYS A 63 18.06 -0.55 -3.90
C LYS A 63 19.03 -1.05 -4.98
N GLY A 64 18.53 -1.32 -6.18
CA GLY A 64 19.35 -1.73 -7.31
C GLY A 64 20.45 -0.69 -7.51
N VAL A 65 21.69 -1.16 -7.67
CA VAL A 65 22.77 -0.33 -8.20
C VAL A 65 22.37 -0.02 -9.63
N VAL A 66 22.05 1.25 -9.89
CA VAL A 66 21.91 1.76 -11.26
C VAL A 66 23.33 1.80 -11.83
N THR A 67 23.69 0.83 -12.66
CA THR A 67 24.83 0.93 -13.58
C THR A 67 24.51 1.89 -14.71
#